data_AF-A0A5A5R3P0-F1
#
_entry.id   AF-A0A5A5R3P0-F1
#
_cell.length_a   1.000
_cell.length_b   1.000
_cell.length_c   1.000
_cell.angle_alpha   90.00
_cell.angle_beta   90.00
_cell.angle_gamma   90.00
#
_symmetry.space_group_name_H-M   'P 1'
#
loop_
_entity.id
_entity.type
_entity.pdbx_description
1 polymer ?
#
loop_
_entity_poly.entity_id
_entity_poly.type
_entity_poly.pdbx_seq_one_letter_code
_entity_poly.pdbx_strand_id
1 'polypeptide(L)'
;MTVRQPRYSKEEFARRGNEIYQSQVRPQVEEGNQGRIVAIDIETGAFEVADDLVSAAKQLSARVPDTQTWFVRIGHSAVDHFGARSLRTKP
;
A
#
# COMPACT_ATOMS: atom_id res chain seq x y z
N MET A 1 23.06 -0.87 -0.92
CA MET A 1 21.65 -0.86 -0.46
C MET A 1 21.66 -1.26 1.01
N THR A 2 21.20 -0.38 1.91
CA THR A 2 20.99 -0.76 3.31
C THR A 2 19.88 -1.80 3.39
N VAL A 3 20.10 -2.87 4.15
CA VAL A 3 19.06 -3.89 4.38
C VAL A 3 18.00 -3.25 5.27
N ARG A 4 16.80 -3.01 4.73
CA ARG A 4 15.65 -2.52 5.51
C ARG A 4 15.16 -3.65 6.40
N GLN A 5 15.18 -3.44 7.71
CA GLN A 5 14.61 -4.38 8.67
C GLN A 5 13.23 -3.89 9.13
N PRO A 6 12.26 -4.80 9.34
CA PRO A 6 11.00 -4.44 9.97
C PRO A 6 11.24 -3.83 11.35
N ARG A 7 10.66 -2.66 11.60
CA ARG A 7 10.79 -1.97 12.91
C ARG A 7 9.71 -2.36 13.91
N TYR A 8 8.66 -3.01 13.44
CA TYR A 8 7.49 -3.41 14.24
C TYR A 8 7.17 -4.89 14.04
N SER A 9 6.39 -5.46 14.98
CA SER A 9 5.73 -6.74 14.73
C SER A 9 4.76 -6.62 13.55
N LYS A 10 4.39 -7.74 12.95
CA LYS A 10 3.47 -7.73 11.81
C LYS A 10 2.10 -7.15 12.18
N GLU A 11 1.63 -7.44 13.39
CA GLU A 11 0.36 -6.98 13.93
C GLU A 11 0.37 -5.46 14.14
N GLU A 12 1.45 -4.94 14.74
CA GLU A 12 1.61 -3.50 14.95
C GLU A 12 1.77 -2.74 13.63
N PHE A 13 2.54 -3.29 12.71
CA PHE A 13 2.73 -2.74 11.37
C PHE A 13 1.40 -2.61 10.63
N ALA A 14 0.59 -3.67 10.65
CA ALA A 14 -0.74 -3.69 10.02
C ALA A 14 -1.71 -2.73 10.71
N ARG A 15 -1.69 -2.66 12.05
CA ARG A 15 -2.54 -1.73 12.82
C ARG A 15 -2.25 -0.29 12.44
N ARG A 16 -0.97 0.11 12.47
CA ARG A 16 -0.53 1.47 12.12
C ARG A 16 -0.87 1.83 10.68
N GLY A 17 -0.54 0.94 9.74
CA GLY A 17 -0.83 1.16 8.33
C GLY A 17 -2.33 1.36 8.06
N ASN A 18 -3.18 0.55 8.70
CA ASN A 18 -4.63 0.69 8.60
C ASN A 18 -5.15 1.98 9.23
N GLU A 19 -4.65 2.34 10.42
CA GLU A 19 -5.05 3.58 11.11
C GLU A 19 -4.71 4.82 10.26
N ILE A 20 -3.49 4.89 9.72
CA ILE A 20 -3.06 5.98 8.84
C ILE A 20 -3.92 6.02 7.56
N TYR A 21 -4.18 4.85 6.95
CA TYR A 21 -5.03 4.80 5.77
C TYR A 21 -6.43 5.33 6.06
N GLN A 22 -7.10 4.84 7.11
CA GLN A 22 -8.49 5.22 7.40
C GLN A 22 -8.63 6.68 7.83
N SER A 23 -7.72 7.16 8.70
CA SER A 23 -7.85 8.48 9.32
C SER A 23 -7.31 9.62 8.45
N GLN A 24 -6.26 9.38 7.66
CA GLN A 24 -5.53 10.44 6.97
C GLN A 24 -5.60 10.29 5.45
N VAL A 25 -5.31 9.11 4.91
CA VAL A 25 -5.09 8.94 3.46
C VAL A 25 -6.39 8.77 2.69
N ARG A 26 -7.30 7.91 3.17
CA ARG A 26 -8.54 7.56 2.50
C ARG A 26 -9.40 8.78 2.10
N PRO A 27 -9.63 9.78 2.97
CA PRO A 27 -10.41 10.97 2.59
C PRO A 27 -9.80 11.78 1.43
N GLN A 28 -8.50 11.65 1.18
CA GLN A 28 -7.78 12.39 0.15
C GLN A 28 -7.72 11.65 -1.20
N VAL A 29 -7.84 10.32 -1.18
CA VAL A 29 -7.54 9.49 -2.36
C VAL A 29 -8.73 8.68 -2.86
N GLU A 30 -9.80 8.50 -2.09
CA GLU A 30 -10.87 7.56 -2.48
C GLU A 30 -11.63 7.99 -3.74
N GLU A 31 -11.91 9.29 -3.89
CA GLU A 31 -12.58 9.82 -5.09
C GLU A 31 -11.67 9.69 -6.33
N GLY A 32 -12.16 8.98 -7.36
CA GLY A 32 -11.47 8.84 -8.65
C GLY A 32 -10.31 7.83 -8.69
N ASN A 33 -9.93 7.20 -7.58
CA ASN A 33 -8.80 6.24 -7.55
C ASN A 33 -9.20 4.80 -7.18
N GLN A 34 -10.49 4.45 -7.29
CA GLN A 34 -10.95 3.09 -6.99
C GLN A 34 -10.14 2.04 -7.77
N GLY A 35 -9.64 1.02 -7.05
CA GLY A 35 -8.84 -0.07 -7.60
C GLY A 35 -7.34 0.21 -7.75
N ARG A 36 -6.91 1.49 -7.63
CA ARG A 36 -5.49 1.87 -7.62
C ARG A 36 -4.84 1.51 -6.28
N ILE A 37 -3.51 1.50 -6.28
CA ILE A 37 -2.69 1.19 -5.11
C ILE A 37 -2.25 2.48 -4.44
N VAL A 38 -2.36 2.53 -3.12
CA VAL A 38 -1.66 3.49 -2.28
C VAL A 38 -0.56 2.81 -1.50
N ALA A 39 0.65 3.36 -1.57
CA ALA A 39 1.79 3.00 -0.74
C ALA A 39 1.93 4.06 0.35
N ILE A 40 2.00 3.63 1.61
CA ILE A 40 2.04 4.51 2.79
C ILE A 40 3.27 4.17 3.60
N ASP A 41 4.10 5.16 3.93
CA ASP A 41 5.14 4.99 4.95
C ASP A 41 4.51 5.09 6.34
N ILE A 42 4.55 4.01 7.12
CA ILE A 42 3.87 3.97 8.43
C ILE A 42 4.54 4.82 9.52
N GLU A 43 5.75 5.32 9.29
CA GLU A 43 6.44 6.22 10.22
C GLU A 43 5.97 7.67 10.07
N THR A 44 5.82 8.10 8.81
CA THR A 44 5.61 9.52 8.49
C THR A 44 4.20 9.84 8.00
N GLY A 45 3.45 8.82 7.55
CA GLY A 45 2.19 9.00 6.85
C GLY A 45 2.35 9.50 5.41
N ALA A 46 3.58 9.68 4.91
CA ALA A 46 3.82 9.99 3.51
C ALA A 46 3.25 8.88 2.62
N PHE A 47 2.54 9.26 1.56
CA PHE A 47 1.91 8.29 0.67
C PHE A 47 2.05 8.68 -0.79
N GLU A 48 1.98 7.66 -1.65
CA GLU A 48 1.95 7.81 -3.12
C GLU A 48 0.88 6.87 -3.69
N VAL A 49 0.18 7.32 -4.74
CA VAL A 49 -0.88 6.57 -5.42
C VAL A 49 -0.44 6.21 -6.83
N ALA A 50 -0.53 4.94 -7.20
CA ALA A 50 -0.21 4.47 -8.55
C ALA A 50 -1.10 3.31 -8.98
N ASP A 51 -0.98 2.90 -10.24
CA ASP A 51 -1.83 1.84 -10.82
C ASP A 51 -1.42 0.43 -10.36
N ASP A 52 -0.19 0.27 -9.89
CA ASP A 52 0.38 -1.00 -9.44
C ASP A 52 1.32 -0.83 -8.23
N LEU A 53 1.58 -1.96 -7.56
CA LEU A 53 2.42 -2.03 -6.35
C LEU A 53 3.83 -1.52 -6.55
N VAL A 54 4.47 -1.87 -7.68
CA VAL A 54 5.87 -1.53 -7.94
C VAL A 54 6.01 -0.03 -8.19
N SER A 55 5.09 0.54 -8.98
CA SER A 55 5.06 1.98 -9.24
C SER A 55 4.85 2.78 -7.95
N ALA A 56 3.87 2.39 -7.12
CA ALA A 56 3.61 3.07 -5.85
C ALA A 56 4.82 2.98 -4.89
N ALA A 57 5.42 1.79 -4.77
CA ALA A 57 6.60 1.57 -3.94
C ALA A 57 7.81 2.39 -4.41
N LYS A 58 8.02 2.47 -5.72
CA LYS A 58 9.13 3.21 -6.34
C LYS A 58 8.98 4.71 -6.10
N GLN A 59 7.79 5.26 -6.33
CA GLN A 59 7.50 6.67 -6.10
C GLN A 59 7.71 7.03 -4.62
N LEU A 60 7.15 6.22 -3.70
CA LEU A 60 7.32 6.46 -2.27
C LEU A 60 8.78 6.33 -1.84
N SER A 61 9.51 5.32 -2.31
CA SER A 61 10.92 5.13 -1.96
C SER A 61 11.85 6.22 -2.52
N ALA A 62 11.47 6.86 -3.63
CA ALA A 62 12.21 8.00 -4.17
C ALA A 62 12.07 9.24 -3.27
N ARG A 63 10.90 9.41 -2.63
CA ARG A 63 10.61 10.50 -1.69
C ARG A 63 11.08 10.22 -0.27
N VAL A 64 10.92 8.98 0.19
CA VAL A 64 11.25 8.49 1.53
C VAL A 64 12.17 7.26 1.41
N PRO A 65 13.51 7.44 1.36
CA PRO A 65 14.45 6.36 1.09
C PRO A 65 14.47 5.22 2.13
N ASP A 66 14.01 5.43 3.35
CA ASP A 66 13.98 4.43 4.44
C ASP A 66 12.55 4.14 4.94
N THR A 67 11.61 4.10 4.00
CA THR A 67 10.17 3.84 4.22
C THR A 67 9.89 2.43 4.78
N GLN A 68 8.93 2.35 5.71
CA GLN A 68 8.26 1.13 6.17
C GLN A 68 6.89 1.05 5.46
N THR A 69 6.88 0.53 4.23
CA THR A 69 5.71 0.67 3.34
C THR A 69 4.58 -0.30 3.65
N TRP A 70 3.39 0.24 3.91
CA TRP A 70 2.10 -0.45 3.92
C TRP A 70 1.35 -0.18 2.61
N PHE A 71 0.71 -1.21 2.04
CA PHE A 71 -0.04 -1.09 0.79
C PHE A 71 -1.53 -1.30 1.02
N VAL A 72 -2.34 -0.50 0.33
CA VAL A 72 -3.80 -0.67 0.29
C VAL A 72 -4.27 -0.53 -1.15
N ARG A 73 -5.23 -1.36 -1.56
CA ARG A 73 -5.97 -1.17 -2.81
C ARG A 73 -7.25 -0.39 -2.51
N ILE A 74 -7.36 0.81 -3.06
CA ILE A 74 -8.41 1.77 -2.72
C ILE A 74 -9.78 1.18 -3.09
N GLY A 75 -10.70 1.17 -2.13
CA GLY A 75 -12.04 0.60 -2.29
C GLY A 75 -12.13 -0.93 -2.16
N HIS A 76 -11.04 -1.63 -1.78
CA HIS A 76 -11.01 -3.08 -1.59
C HIS A 76 -10.53 -3.47 -0.18
N SER A 77 -10.98 -4.63 0.30
CA SER A 77 -10.58 -5.17 1.61
C SER A 77 -9.20 -5.84 1.62
N ALA A 78 -8.68 -6.19 0.44
CA ALA A 78 -7.37 -6.81 0.28
C ALA A 78 -6.63 -6.19 -0.91
N VAL A 79 -5.30 -6.10 -0.80
CA VAL A 79 -4.41 -5.59 -1.86
C VAL A 79 -4.43 -6.50 -3.08
N ASP A 80 -4.33 -7.81 -2.86
CA ASP A 80 -4.44 -8.84 -3.88
C ASP A 80 -5.21 -10.04 -3.32
N HIS A 81 -5.81 -10.82 -4.22
CA HIS A 81 -6.49 -12.07 -3.89
C HIS A 81 -5.70 -13.24 -4.48
N PHE A 82 -5.23 -14.14 -3.62
CA PHE A 82 -4.57 -15.37 -4.05
C PHE A 82 -5.56 -16.53 -3.94
N GLY A 83 -5.93 -17.13 -5.08
CA GLY A 83 -6.88 -18.26 -5.16
C GLY A 83 -7.08 -18.73 -6.61
N ALA A 84 -7.66 -19.93 -6.79
CA ALA A 84 -7.78 -20.64 -8.08
C ALA A 84 -8.67 -19.95 -9.16
N ARG A 85 -9.00 -18.67 -9.01
CA ARG A 85 -9.85 -17.91 -9.95
C ARG A 85 -9.06 -17.22 -11.08
N SER A 86 -7.73 -17.38 -11.13
CA SER A 86 -6.86 -16.73 -12.12
C SER A 86 -6.49 -17.57 -13.36
N LEU A 87 -7.16 -18.71 -13.59
CA LEU A 87 -7.14 -19.37 -14.90
C LEU A 87 -8.48 -19.16 -15.60
N ARG A 88 -8.79 -17.92 -16.00
CA ARG A 88 -9.67 -17.76 -17.17
C ARG A 88 -8.84 -18.13 -18.38
N THR A 89 -8.93 -19.39 -18.81
CA THR A 89 -8.64 -19.76 -20.19
C THR A 89 -9.57 -18.94 -21.08
N LYS A 90 -9.01 -18.04 -21.87
CA LYS A 90 -9.77 -17.39 -22.95
C LYS A 90 -10.18 -18.47 -23.96
N PRO A 91 -11.41 -18.40 -24.53
CA PRO A 91 -11.80 -19.24 -25.64
C PRO A 91 -10.96 -18.95 -26.89
#